data_AF-A0A0N4XF53-F1
#
_entry.id   AF-A0A0N4XF53-F1
#
_cell.length_a   1.000
_cell.length_b   1.000
_cell.length_c   1.000
_cell.angle_alpha   90.00
_cell.angle_beta   90.00
_cell.angle_gamma   90.00
#
_symmetry.space_group_name_H-M   'P 1'
#
loop_
_entity.id
_entity.type
_entity.pdbx_description
1 polymer ?
#
loop_
_entity_poly.entity_id
_entity_poly.type
_entity_poly.pdbx_seq_one_letter_code
_entity_poly.pdbx_strand_id
1 'polypeptide(L)'
;VESEVVVHPGQIVIVDPGTQLGFAPGIGLTVQDKGKLYLNGTVEQPIRLFGDTTWRGLVVKPGGTLVLSHAVIEGASIGLWIDSEKVEIEEARIIDSVVHGVEITANAASEVDLGGTVIERPKGSGVGVDERQKSLTIKNVAIRDGWGSGIDFVSPASDIRIENASVTNGSSYSIHIVEFPAAPLKSVFMRNVSVTEQSRGHAGVLITGGWIEEIDIQHSHFARNLVPSLIVGVECQEQTSQSRLSNSSFVNNEDTVTHFDVGQCGSVNVRDNIFMENNNNGRHGVLMSATLPIVIEENEFTKNGGEYSTMLAMHGTNAANGSFKSNRLRDNINSLATVIVTSPYYRVEGNEFFNPLSRHELDVRSDGSWKLQTANNSWATDDMAKAINAPEGSAGVGIIQARKESEFATSDNQMCAHLNFCSNVGKCAGGICMCPTNRIGLDCSIMIGCPANCSSNGVCDLMNKCTCFEGWTSADCSTPICRFDCHGHGKCVSRDECECNEGWAGQFCDEPGCRDGTCIHGTCVKSECQCEDGWQGSRCSIPICHNCTINGQCTAPNNCQCYDGYQGEDCSICHGPPCQACDYDCVHGTCERETRYVNYHPGPLRYQSSGPIPK
;
A
#
# COMPACT_ATOMS: atom_id res chain seq x y z
N VAL A 1 27.56 27.32 21.80
CA VAL A 1 28.09 27.86 20.53
C VAL A 1 26.93 28.54 19.85
N GLU A 2 26.97 29.87 19.74
CA GLU A 2 25.83 30.69 19.31
C GLU A 2 25.89 31.11 17.84
N SER A 3 26.96 30.74 17.12
CA SER A 3 27.18 31.09 15.71
C SER A 3 27.92 29.97 14.99
N GLU A 4 27.84 29.93 13.66
CA GLU A 4 28.53 28.95 12.82
C GLU A 4 30.01 28.79 13.19
N VAL A 5 30.44 27.55 13.35
CA VAL A 5 31.86 27.21 13.53
C VAL A 5 32.41 26.76 12.19
N VAL A 6 33.36 27.51 11.64
CA VAL A 6 33.95 27.23 10.34
C VAL A 6 35.45 27.01 10.49
N VAL A 7 35.94 25.86 10.05
CA VAL A 7 37.37 25.59 9.89
C VAL A 7 37.77 26.03 8.49
N HIS A 8 38.44 27.17 8.40
CA HIS A 8 38.78 27.82 7.13
C HIS A 8 39.99 27.18 6.44
N PRO A 9 40.18 27.44 5.13
CA PRO A 9 41.34 26.95 4.40
C PRO A 9 42.68 27.27 5.10
N GLY A 10 43.52 26.25 5.28
CA GLY A 10 44.81 26.37 5.95
C GLY A 10 44.77 26.37 7.48
N GLN A 11 43.58 26.41 8.09
CA GLN A 11 43.44 26.23 9.53
C GLN A 11 43.52 24.74 9.91
N ILE A 12 44.16 24.49 11.04
CA ILE A 12 44.19 23.19 11.71
C ILE A 12 43.59 23.39 13.09
N VAL A 13 42.48 22.72 13.35
CA VAL A 13 41.79 22.73 14.64
C VAL A 13 41.93 21.33 15.24
N ILE A 14 42.43 21.28 16.46
CA ILE A 14 42.57 20.05 17.24
C ILE A 14 41.71 20.23 18.49
N VAL A 15 40.80 19.29 18.71
CA VAL A 15 39.91 19.26 19.88
C VAL A 15 40.39 18.16 20.80
N ASP A 16 40.68 18.54 22.05
CA ASP A 16 41.24 17.64 23.05
C ASP A 16 40.20 16.61 23.56
N PRO A 17 40.64 15.44 24.03
CA PRO A 17 39.76 14.43 24.63
C PRO A 17 38.84 15.00 25.72
N GLY A 18 37.61 14.49 25.79
CA GLY A 18 36.62 14.89 26.80
C GLY A 18 35.98 16.27 26.57
N THR A 19 36.35 16.98 25.49
CA THR A 19 35.74 18.26 25.15
C THR A 19 34.25 18.10 24.85
N GLN A 20 33.44 19.04 25.36
CA GLN A 20 32.00 19.09 25.11
C GLN A 20 31.63 20.38 24.39
N LEU A 21 30.97 20.27 23.24
CA LEU A 21 30.53 21.40 22.42
C LEU A 21 29.01 21.38 22.28
N GLY A 22 28.36 22.34 22.92
CA GLY A 22 26.92 22.59 22.79
C GLY A 22 26.62 23.60 21.68
N PHE A 23 25.67 23.31 20.79
CA PHE A 23 25.28 24.15 19.66
C PHE A 23 23.85 24.70 19.82
N ALA A 24 23.68 25.98 19.49
CA ALA A 24 22.36 26.60 19.37
C ALA A 24 21.58 26.02 18.17
N PRO A 25 20.23 26.11 18.16
CA PRO A 25 19.41 25.60 17.07
C PRO A 25 19.87 26.08 15.68
N GLY A 26 19.92 25.15 14.73
CA GLY A 26 20.32 25.43 13.34
C GLY A 26 21.80 25.76 13.12
N ILE A 27 22.62 25.86 14.18
CA ILE A 27 24.07 26.10 14.08
C ILE A 27 24.81 24.78 13.88
N GLY A 28 25.85 24.78 13.06
CA GLY A 28 26.70 23.62 12.82
C GLY A 28 28.19 23.90 12.90
N LEU A 29 28.95 22.84 12.65
CA LEU A 29 30.39 22.90 12.42
C LEU A 29 30.65 22.54 10.96
N THR A 30 31.31 23.44 10.22
CA THR A 30 31.68 23.23 8.82
C THR A 30 33.19 23.21 8.64
N VAL A 31 33.72 22.17 8.01
CA VAL A 31 35.13 22.09 7.57
C VAL A 31 35.19 22.43 6.08
N GLN A 32 35.85 23.53 5.71
CA GLN A 32 35.98 23.99 4.33
C GLN A 32 37.20 23.37 3.63
N ASP A 33 37.33 23.60 2.31
CA ASP A 33 38.48 23.17 1.51
C ASP A 33 39.82 23.51 2.20
N LYS A 34 40.71 22.52 2.33
CA LYS A 34 42.03 22.63 3.00
C LYS A 34 41.98 22.98 4.50
N GLY A 35 40.80 23.13 5.10
CA GLY A 35 40.63 23.15 6.55
C GLY A 35 40.80 21.73 7.11
N LYS A 36 41.36 21.62 8.32
CA LYS A 36 41.56 20.33 8.99
C LYS A 36 41.01 20.35 10.40
N LEU A 37 40.13 19.41 10.70
CA LEU A 37 39.58 19.20 12.04
C LEU A 37 39.98 17.82 12.56
N TYR A 38 40.57 17.81 13.75
CA TYR A 38 40.92 16.62 14.50
C TYR A 38 40.10 16.59 15.78
N LEU A 39 39.17 15.64 15.89
CA LEU A 39 38.41 15.36 17.11
C LEU A 39 39.05 14.15 17.78
N ASN A 40 40.01 14.39 18.68
CA ASN A 40 40.83 13.35 19.29
C ASN A 40 40.21 12.82 20.60
N GLY A 41 39.02 12.23 20.54
CA GLY A 41 38.43 11.56 21.69
C GLY A 41 39.13 10.24 22.02
N THR A 42 38.93 9.74 23.25
CA THR A 42 39.31 8.38 23.66
C THR A 42 38.11 7.64 24.22
N VAL A 43 38.22 6.32 24.42
CA VAL A 43 37.18 5.49 25.04
C VAL A 43 36.75 6.05 26.40
N GLU A 44 37.71 6.50 27.23
CA GLU A 44 37.43 7.06 28.56
C GLU A 44 36.97 8.51 28.53
N GLN A 45 37.39 9.27 27.51
CA GLN A 45 37.12 10.69 27.36
C GLN A 45 36.64 11.01 25.94
N PRO A 46 35.41 10.59 25.59
CA PRO A 46 34.86 10.85 24.28
C PRO A 46 34.57 12.35 24.11
N ILE A 47 34.71 12.85 22.89
CA ILE A 47 34.27 14.21 22.54
C ILE A 47 32.75 14.20 22.38
N ARG A 48 32.05 15.18 22.93
CA ARG A 48 30.58 15.28 22.83
C ARG A 48 30.15 16.51 22.06
N LEU A 49 29.40 16.32 20.98
CA LEU A 49 28.77 17.37 20.18
C LEU A 49 27.24 17.26 20.36
N PHE A 50 26.58 18.29 20.86
CA PHE A 50 25.15 18.22 21.19
C PHE A 50 24.44 19.57 21.07
N GLY A 51 23.11 19.59 21.13
CA GLY A 51 22.30 20.81 21.22
C GLY A 51 21.01 20.58 22.01
N ASP A 52 20.55 21.59 22.74
CA ASP A 52 19.28 21.53 23.51
C ASP A 52 18.06 21.41 22.58
N THR A 53 18.22 21.82 21.33
CA THR A 53 17.27 21.67 20.23
C THR A 53 18.04 21.26 18.98
N THR A 54 17.33 20.89 17.91
CA THR A 54 17.97 20.39 16.68
C THR A 54 18.98 21.40 16.13
N TRP A 55 20.26 21.03 16.18
CA TRP A 55 21.37 21.76 15.60
C TRP A 55 21.74 21.14 14.24
N ARG A 56 22.58 21.79 13.44
CA ARG A 56 22.75 21.37 12.04
C ARG A 56 23.52 20.05 11.90
N GLY A 57 24.59 19.88 12.69
CA GLY A 57 25.52 18.77 12.54
C GLY A 57 26.94 19.18 12.17
N LEU A 58 27.76 18.16 11.89
CA LEU A 58 29.13 18.29 11.38
C LEU A 58 29.14 18.13 9.86
N VAL A 59 29.60 19.14 9.13
CA VAL A 59 29.63 19.15 7.67
C VAL A 59 31.07 19.24 7.18
N VAL A 60 31.50 18.25 6.39
CA VAL A 60 32.82 18.24 5.75
C VAL A 60 32.64 18.54 4.28
N LYS A 61 32.94 19.78 3.86
CA LYS A 61 32.83 20.23 2.47
C LYS A 61 34.00 19.72 1.61
N PRO A 62 33.89 19.79 0.27
CA PRO A 62 34.90 19.25 -0.63
C PRO A 62 36.29 19.80 -0.32
N GLY A 63 37.26 18.89 -0.20
CA GLY A 63 38.66 19.19 0.11
C GLY A 63 38.97 19.43 1.59
N GLY A 64 37.95 19.53 2.46
CA GLY A 64 38.10 19.59 3.91
C GLY A 64 38.52 18.25 4.51
N THR A 65 39.29 18.27 5.60
CA THR A 65 39.78 17.06 6.29
C THR A 65 39.15 16.92 7.66
N LEU A 66 38.59 15.74 7.95
CA LEU A 66 38.09 15.36 9.26
C LEU A 66 38.77 14.07 9.71
N VAL A 67 39.33 14.09 10.92
CA VAL A 67 39.70 12.88 11.66
C VAL A 67 38.87 12.87 12.94
N LEU A 68 38.03 11.85 13.10
CA LEU A 68 37.12 11.72 14.23
C LEU A 68 37.41 10.41 14.97
N SER A 69 37.89 10.50 16.20
CA SER A 69 38.09 9.34 17.09
C SER A 69 37.21 9.48 18.32
N HIS A 70 36.43 8.45 18.64
CA HIS A 70 35.61 8.33 19.86
C HIS A 70 34.77 9.59 20.16
N ALA A 71 33.84 9.93 19.27
CA ALA A 71 32.95 11.08 19.45
C ALA A 71 31.48 10.66 19.57
N VAL A 72 30.72 11.40 20.37
CA VAL A 72 29.27 11.26 20.53
C VAL A 72 28.59 12.50 19.95
N ILE A 73 27.73 12.32 18.95
CA ILE A 73 26.97 13.36 18.26
C ILE A 73 25.49 13.16 18.58
N GLU A 74 24.86 14.11 19.28
CA GLU A 74 23.50 13.94 19.82
C GLU A 74 22.56 15.04 19.31
N GLY A 75 21.37 14.65 18.85
CA GLY A 75 20.28 15.58 18.52
C GLY A 75 20.54 16.48 17.31
N ALA A 76 21.43 16.09 16.41
CA ALA A 76 21.72 16.83 15.18
C ALA A 76 20.63 16.61 14.11
N SER A 77 20.47 17.56 13.19
CA SER A 77 19.68 17.36 11.99
C SER A 77 20.29 16.26 11.14
N ILE A 78 21.55 16.44 10.75
CA ILE A 78 22.39 15.40 10.15
C ILE A 78 23.57 15.21 11.11
N GLY A 79 23.83 14.00 11.60
CA GLY A 79 24.94 13.78 12.53
C GLY A 79 26.29 14.15 11.89
N LEU A 80 26.58 13.52 10.76
CA LEU A 80 27.78 13.74 9.97
C LEU A 80 27.45 13.81 8.47
N TRP A 81 27.77 14.94 7.84
CA TRP A 81 27.65 15.10 6.39
C TRP A 81 29.05 15.01 5.75
N ILE A 82 29.27 13.92 5.03
CA ILE A 82 30.51 13.58 4.32
C ILE A 82 30.39 14.01 2.85
N ASP A 83 30.96 15.16 2.53
CA ASP A 83 31.12 15.68 1.16
C ASP A 83 32.61 15.90 0.83
N SER A 84 33.48 15.01 1.30
CA SER A 84 34.93 15.07 1.08
C SER A 84 35.56 13.68 1.09
N GLU A 85 36.64 13.52 0.31
CA GLU A 85 37.44 12.30 0.25
C GLU A 85 38.35 12.09 1.48
N LYS A 86 38.46 13.09 2.36
CA LYS A 86 39.45 13.13 3.48
C LYS A 86 38.76 13.03 4.83
N VAL A 87 37.94 11.99 5.01
CA VAL A 87 37.22 11.73 6.26
C VAL A 87 37.67 10.38 6.81
N GLU A 88 38.24 10.40 8.01
CA GLU A 88 38.64 9.22 8.76
C GLU A 88 37.84 9.18 10.07
N ILE A 89 37.26 8.02 10.38
CA ILE A 89 36.38 7.82 11.52
C ILE A 89 36.83 6.58 12.29
N GLU A 90 36.84 6.68 13.61
CA GLU A 90 37.10 5.59 14.55
C GLU A 90 36.07 5.71 15.70
N GLU A 91 35.18 4.72 15.79
CA GLU A 91 34.18 4.54 16.85
C GLU A 91 33.36 5.80 17.20
N ALA A 92 32.56 6.32 16.26
CA ALA A 92 31.59 7.36 16.58
C ALA A 92 30.27 6.78 17.12
N ARG A 93 29.53 7.58 17.90
CA ARG A 93 28.14 7.31 18.27
C ARG A 93 27.27 8.48 17.84
N ILE A 94 26.27 8.23 17.01
CA ILE A 94 25.33 9.25 16.53
C ILE A 94 23.95 8.91 17.06
N ILE A 95 23.33 9.83 17.79
CA ILE A 95 22.15 9.54 18.59
C ILE A 95 21.03 10.55 18.28
N ASP A 96 19.83 10.03 18.03
CA ASP A 96 18.59 10.81 17.85
C ASP A 96 18.68 11.87 16.74
N SER A 97 19.33 11.51 15.61
CA SER A 97 19.39 12.39 14.42
C SER A 97 18.03 12.59 13.77
N VAL A 98 17.78 13.76 13.18
CA VAL A 98 16.45 14.10 12.62
C VAL A 98 16.28 13.67 11.16
N VAL A 99 17.23 14.03 10.31
CA VAL A 99 17.21 13.74 8.87
C VAL A 99 18.05 12.51 8.58
N HIS A 100 19.35 12.54 8.89
CA HIS A 100 20.25 11.40 8.71
C HIS A 100 21.23 11.25 9.88
N GLY A 101 21.61 10.01 10.21
CA GLY A 101 22.77 9.80 11.07
C GLY A 101 24.05 10.24 10.36
N VAL A 102 24.30 9.64 9.19
CA VAL A 102 25.36 10.02 8.27
C VAL A 102 24.76 10.30 6.90
N GLU A 103 25.18 11.38 6.26
CA GLU A 103 24.83 11.70 4.88
C GLU A 103 26.09 11.69 4.02
N ILE A 104 26.07 10.92 2.93
CA ILE A 104 27.18 10.75 1.99
C ILE A 104 26.78 11.35 0.64
N THR A 105 27.54 12.33 0.16
CA THR A 105 27.25 13.03 -1.10
C THR A 105 28.38 12.88 -2.13
N ALA A 106 28.23 13.55 -3.28
CA ALA A 106 29.00 13.33 -4.50
C ALA A 106 30.54 13.41 -4.35
N ASN A 107 31.07 14.18 -3.39
CA ASN A 107 32.52 14.37 -3.22
C ASN A 107 33.16 13.45 -2.16
N ALA A 108 32.39 12.57 -1.52
CA ALA A 108 32.95 11.57 -0.61
C ALA A 108 33.84 10.56 -1.33
N ALA A 109 34.80 9.95 -0.62
CA ALA A 109 35.68 8.91 -1.16
C ALA A 109 34.90 7.73 -1.76
N SER A 110 35.51 6.96 -2.68
CA SER A 110 34.91 5.73 -3.23
C SER A 110 34.68 4.65 -2.17
N GLU A 111 35.41 4.72 -1.07
CA GLU A 111 35.26 3.88 0.10
C GLU A 111 35.06 4.77 1.33
N VAL A 112 33.94 4.60 2.01
CA VAL A 112 33.57 5.30 3.24
C VAL A 112 33.55 4.28 4.36
N ASP A 113 34.64 4.23 5.12
CA ASP A 113 34.74 3.45 6.34
C ASP A 113 34.18 4.27 7.51
N LEU A 114 33.10 3.79 8.12
CA LEU A 114 32.50 4.43 9.29
C LEU A 114 33.15 3.97 10.61
N GLY A 115 34.20 3.16 10.56
CA GLY A 115 35.10 2.92 11.70
C GLY A 115 34.45 2.26 12.92
N GLY A 116 33.37 1.49 12.73
CA GLY A 116 32.61 0.90 13.83
C GLY A 116 31.55 1.84 14.42
N THR A 117 31.18 2.91 13.71
CA THR A 117 30.17 3.87 14.15
C THR A 117 28.83 3.20 14.46
N VAL A 118 28.22 3.61 15.56
CA VAL A 118 26.87 3.19 15.96
C VAL A 118 25.90 4.37 15.83
N ILE A 119 24.84 4.18 15.05
CA ILE A 119 23.76 5.16 14.84
C ILE A 119 22.51 4.67 15.56
N GLU A 120 22.08 5.40 16.59
CA GLU A 120 21.00 5.00 17.49
C GLU A 120 19.80 5.92 17.35
N ARG A 121 18.63 5.32 17.13
CA ARG A 121 17.33 5.99 17.00
C ARG A 121 17.30 7.13 15.96
N PRO A 122 17.87 6.96 14.75
CA PRO A 122 17.70 7.97 13.70
C PRO A 122 16.21 8.11 13.35
N LYS A 123 15.72 9.35 13.26
CA LYS A 123 14.33 9.63 12.87
C LYS A 123 14.12 9.47 11.36
N GLY A 124 15.06 9.96 10.56
CA GLY A 124 15.17 9.62 9.14
C GLY A 124 16.13 8.45 8.93
N SER A 125 16.92 8.47 7.85
CA SER A 125 17.78 7.31 7.54
C SER A 125 19.02 7.25 8.43
N GLY A 126 19.48 6.06 8.80
CA GLY A 126 20.74 5.91 9.52
C GLY A 126 21.91 6.42 8.67
N VAL A 127 22.04 5.89 7.45
CA VAL A 127 22.94 6.38 6.41
C VAL A 127 22.13 6.73 5.17
N GLY A 128 22.14 8.01 4.78
CA GLY A 128 21.58 8.48 3.52
C GLY A 128 22.68 8.70 2.48
N VAL A 129 22.47 8.22 1.27
CA VAL A 129 23.37 8.46 0.13
C VAL A 129 22.59 9.24 -0.91
N ASP A 130 23.04 10.47 -1.19
CA ASP A 130 22.37 11.37 -2.12
C ASP A 130 23.27 11.77 -3.31
N GLU A 131 22.65 11.88 -4.48
CA GLU A 131 23.23 12.38 -5.74
C GLU A 131 24.59 11.77 -6.14
N ARG A 132 24.82 10.48 -5.89
CA ARG A 132 26.12 9.85 -6.16
C ARG A 132 26.17 9.05 -7.46
N GLN A 133 26.96 9.55 -8.41
CA GLN A 133 27.13 8.97 -9.76
C GLN A 133 28.35 8.03 -9.91
N LYS A 134 29.09 7.76 -8.83
CA LYS A 134 30.31 6.93 -8.84
C LYS A 134 30.18 5.78 -7.85
N SER A 135 30.93 4.70 -8.09
CA SER A 135 30.98 3.55 -7.20
C SER A 135 31.25 3.95 -5.74
N LEU A 136 30.59 3.25 -4.82
CA LEU A 136 30.63 3.51 -3.38
C LEU A 136 30.68 2.21 -2.59
N THR A 137 31.66 2.11 -1.70
CA THR A 137 31.70 1.11 -0.63
C THR A 137 31.37 1.81 0.69
N ILE A 138 30.39 1.30 1.44
CA ILE A 138 30.11 1.70 2.83
C ILE A 138 30.45 0.52 3.73
N LYS A 139 31.24 0.74 4.79
CA LYS A 139 31.59 -0.34 5.70
C LYS A 139 31.67 0.04 7.17
N ASN A 140 31.58 -0.98 8.02
CA ASN A 140 31.77 -0.92 9.47
C ASN A 140 30.78 0.03 10.19
N VAL A 141 29.48 -0.23 10.05
CA VAL A 141 28.42 0.58 10.67
C VAL A 141 27.34 -0.27 11.32
N ALA A 142 26.84 0.17 12.47
CA ALA A 142 25.69 -0.42 13.14
C ALA A 142 24.58 0.62 13.32
N ILE A 143 23.35 0.24 12.99
CA ILE A 143 22.17 1.11 13.06
C ILE A 143 21.12 0.41 13.93
N ARG A 144 20.58 1.12 14.92
CA ARG A 144 19.69 0.54 15.93
C ARG A 144 18.45 1.42 16.14
N ASP A 145 17.29 0.77 16.20
CA ASP A 145 16.01 1.39 16.60
C ASP A 145 15.60 2.61 15.78
N GLY A 146 15.91 2.59 14.47
CA GLY A 146 15.59 3.68 13.55
C GLY A 146 14.09 3.79 13.22
N TRP A 147 13.66 4.99 12.82
CA TRP A 147 12.30 5.29 12.33
C TRP A 147 12.23 5.45 10.80
N GLY A 148 13.34 5.80 10.17
CA GLY A 148 13.49 5.75 8.72
C GLY A 148 14.19 4.48 8.24
N SER A 149 14.82 4.58 7.06
CA SER A 149 15.59 3.48 6.48
C SER A 149 16.92 3.29 7.22
N GLY A 150 17.47 2.09 7.29
CA GLY A 150 18.82 1.90 7.82
C GLY A 150 19.86 2.56 6.90
N ILE A 151 20.08 1.96 5.74
CA ILE A 151 20.91 2.53 4.67
C ILE A 151 20.02 2.78 3.45
N ASP A 152 20.00 4.02 2.97
CA ASP A 152 19.10 4.46 1.90
C ASP A 152 19.89 5.10 0.77
N PHE A 153 19.68 4.61 -0.46
CA PHE A 153 20.33 5.15 -1.64
C PHE A 153 19.30 5.85 -2.52
N VAL A 154 19.50 7.15 -2.72
CA VAL A 154 18.70 7.96 -3.63
C VAL A 154 19.45 8.11 -4.95
N SER A 155 18.94 7.47 -6.00
CA SER A 155 19.52 7.49 -7.36
C SER A 155 21.00 7.06 -7.45
N PRO A 156 21.40 5.90 -6.87
CA PRO A 156 22.77 5.43 -6.96
C PRO A 156 23.12 4.98 -8.38
N ALA A 157 24.38 5.17 -8.78
CA ALA A 157 24.91 4.67 -10.05
C ALA A 157 26.16 3.81 -9.85
N SER A 158 26.57 3.08 -10.91
CA SER A 158 27.80 2.27 -10.92
C SER A 158 27.76 1.12 -9.89
N ASP A 159 28.82 0.88 -9.13
CA ASP A 159 28.89 -0.26 -8.18
C ASP A 159 28.61 0.19 -6.75
N ILE A 160 27.69 -0.48 -6.06
CA ILE A 160 27.45 -0.32 -4.62
C ILE A 160 28.03 -1.51 -3.88
N ARG A 161 28.79 -1.27 -2.81
CA ARG A 161 29.23 -2.30 -1.87
C ARG A 161 28.84 -1.92 -0.44
N ILE A 162 28.29 -2.88 0.30
CA ILE A 162 28.00 -2.75 1.74
C ILE A 162 28.70 -3.90 2.47
N GLU A 163 29.59 -3.56 3.39
CA GLU A 163 30.41 -4.54 4.12
C GLU A 163 30.36 -4.34 5.63
N ASN A 164 30.22 -5.41 6.40
CA ASN A 164 30.23 -5.34 7.88
C ASN A 164 29.21 -4.32 8.43
N ALA A 165 27.98 -4.37 7.91
CA ALA A 165 26.90 -3.48 8.32
C ALA A 165 25.85 -4.24 9.14
N SER A 166 25.29 -3.61 10.16
CA SER A 166 24.17 -4.19 10.91
C SER A 166 23.03 -3.19 11.09
N VAL A 167 21.80 -3.66 10.90
CA VAL A 167 20.59 -2.88 11.15
C VAL A 167 19.67 -3.70 12.05
N THR A 168 19.31 -3.16 13.21
CA THR A 168 18.42 -3.80 14.18
C THR A 168 17.19 -2.95 14.39
N ASN A 169 16.00 -3.56 14.31
CA ASN A 169 14.71 -2.89 14.52
C ASN A 169 14.54 -1.64 13.63
N GLY A 170 14.83 -1.80 12.33
CA GLY A 170 14.57 -0.78 11.31
C GLY A 170 13.06 -0.55 11.09
N SER A 171 12.70 0.58 10.47
CA SER A 171 11.29 0.98 10.37
C SER A 171 10.68 0.95 8.98
N SER A 172 11.30 1.52 7.94
CA SER A 172 10.81 1.42 6.56
C SER A 172 11.46 0.24 5.83
N TYR A 173 12.75 0.39 5.55
CA TYR A 173 13.65 -0.62 5.00
C TYR A 173 14.92 -0.65 5.83
N SER A 174 15.50 -1.82 6.08
CA SER A 174 16.84 -1.83 6.70
C SER A 174 17.91 -1.42 5.70
N ILE A 175 17.81 -1.88 4.44
CA ILE A 175 18.62 -1.40 3.32
C ILE A 175 17.69 -1.21 2.11
N HIS A 176 17.77 -0.03 1.49
CA HIS A 176 16.94 0.36 0.36
C HIS A 176 17.81 0.82 -0.81
N ILE A 177 17.80 0.03 -1.89
CA ILE A 177 18.55 0.30 -3.11
C ILE A 177 17.59 0.25 -4.28
N VAL A 178 17.26 1.43 -4.82
CA VAL A 178 16.37 1.56 -5.98
C VAL A 178 17.10 2.29 -7.09
N GLU A 179 17.22 1.65 -8.24
CA GLU A 179 17.78 2.26 -9.43
C GLU A 179 16.92 3.42 -9.93
N PHE A 180 17.58 4.49 -10.40
CA PHE A 180 16.93 5.60 -11.09
C PHE A 180 17.27 5.56 -12.59
N PRO A 181 16.31 5.66 -13.53
CA PRO A 181 16.55 5.46 -14.96
C PRO A 181 17.65 6.35 -15.60
N ALA A 182 17.89 7.54 -15.04
CA ALA A 182 18.94 8.44 -15.54
C ALA A 182 20.37 8.10 -15.04
N ALA A 183 20.49 7.14 -14.12
CA ALA A 183 21.71 6.81 -13.39
C ALA A 183 21.79 5.29 -13.21
N PRO A 184 22.20 4.52 -14.24
CA PRO A 184 22.09 3.08 -14.21
C PRO A 184 22.99 2.45 -13.15
N LEU A 185 22.40 1.56 -12.37
CA LEU A 185 23.09 0.81 -11.33
C LEU A 185 23.72 -0.43 -11.95
N LYS A 186 25.04 -0.59 -11.83
CA LYS A 186 25.78 -1.67 -12.47
C LYS A 186 25.81 -2.93 -11.61
N SER A 187 26.23 -2.80 -10.35
CA SER A 187 26.33 -3.95 -9.45
C SER A 187 26.02 -3.60 -7.99
N VAL A 188 25.50 -4.56 -7.26
CA VAL A 188 25.26 -4.48 -5.81
C VAL A 188 25.93 -5.65 -5.11
N PHE A 189 26.87 -5.34 -4.22
CA PHE A 189 27.58 -6.33 -3.42
C PHE A 189 27.30 -6.13 -1.94
N MET A 190 26.90 -7.20 -1.25
CA MET A 190 26.68 -7.19 0.19
C MET A 190 27.43 -8.34 0.84
N ARG A 191 28.27 -8.02 1.83
CA ARG A 191 29.04 -9.02 2.57
C ARG A 191 28.99 -8.76 4.06
N ASN A 192 28.73 -9.79 4.85
CA ASN A 192 28.67 -9.69 6.32
C ASN A 192 27.67 -8.61 6.76
N VAL A 193 26.47 -8.64 6.17
CA VAL A 193 25.37 -7.73 6.52
C VAL A 193 24.41 -8.47 7.47
N SER A 194 24.01 -7.81 8.55
CA SER A 194 23.05 -8.34 9.52
C SER A 194 21.80 -7.48 9.57
N VAL A 195 20.62 -8.06 9.36
CA VAL A 195 19.32 -7.39 9.48
C VAL A 195 18.45 -8.17 10.45
N THR A 196 18.15 -7.57 11.61
CA THR A 196 17.50 -8.31 12.71
C THR A 196 16.39 -7.53 13.40
N GLU A 197 15.47 -8.27 14.01
CA GLU A 197 14.41 -7.75 14.88
C GLU A 197 13.53 -6.69 14.20
N GLN A 198 13.36 -6.80 12.88
CA GLN A 198 12.56 -5.85 12.14
C GLN A 198 11.07 -6.12 12.37
N SER A 199 10.48 -5.35 13.26
CA SER A 199 9.09 -5.53 13.71
C SER A 199 8.05 -4.80 12.86
N ARG A 200 8.48 -3.87 12.00
CA ARG A 200 7.64 -2.98 11.20
C ARG A 200 8.33 -2.64 9.87
N GLY A 201 7.58 -2.07 8.95
CA GLY A 201 8.09 -1.61 7.65
C GLY A 201 7.64 -2.44 6.47
N HIS A 202 8.41 -2.33 5.40
CA HIS A 202 8.13 -2.96 4.12
C HIS A 202 9.01 -4.20 3.90
N ALA A 203 10.33 -4.10 4.17
CA ALA A 203 11.25 -5.23 4.07
C ALA A 203 12.58 -4.98 4.82
N GLY A 204 13.37 -6.03 5.03
CA GLY A 204 14.75 -5.94 5.48
C GLY A 204 15.60 -5.28 4.42
N VAL A 205 15.78 -5.98 3.30
CA VAL A 205 16.56 -5.48 2.17
C VAL A 205 15.66 -5.45 0.94
N LEU A 206 15.62 -4.30 0.26
CA LEU A 206 15.01 -4.16 -1.05
C LEU A 206 16.08 -3.71 -2.05
N ILE A 207 16.26 -4.50 -3.11
CA ILE A 207 17.10 -4.16 -4.26
C ILE A 207 16.23 -4.22 -5.51
N THR A 208 16.06 -3.10 -6.20
CA THR A 208 15.29 -3.06 -7.45
C THR A 208 15.95 -2.26 -8.57
N GLY A 209 15.85 -2.74 -9.80
CA GLY A 209 16.35 -2.02 -10.98
C GLY A 209 16.07 -2.71 -12.32
N GLY A 210 16.36 -2.01 -13.42
CA GLY A 210 16.25 -2.50 -14.79
C GLY A 210 17.58 -2.82 -15.47
N TRP A 211 18.71 -2.27 -14.97
CA TRP A 211 20.03 -2.37 -15.63
C TRP A 211 21.12 -3.01 -14.78
N ILE A 212 20.76 -3.59 -13.63
CA ILE A 212 21.72 -4.23 -12.71
C ILE A 212 22.29 -5.50 -13.34
N GLU A 213 23.59 -5.48 -13.64
CA GLU A 213 24.34 -6.61 -14.21
C GLU A 213 24.60 -7.71 -13.17
N GLU A 214 24.90 -7.33 -11.92
CA GLU A 214 25.28 -8.29 -10.87
C GLU A 214 24.75 -7.89 -9.49
N ILE A 215 24.15 -8.85 -8.78
CA ILE A 215 23.80 -8.76 -7.36
C ILE A 215 24.46 -9.94 -6.65
N ASP A 216 25.36 -9.68 -5.70
CA ASP A 216 26.00 -10.75 -4.90
C ASP A 216 25.87 -10.47 -3.40
N ILE A 217 25.07 -11.29 -2.73
CA ILE A 217 24.82 -11.24 -1.29
C ILE A 217 25.44 -12.47 -0.64
N GLN A 218 26.36 -12.25 0.30
CA GLN A 218 27.10 -13.33 0.92
C GLN A 218 27.39 -13.13 2.40
N HIS A 219 27.54 -14.24 3.14
CA HIS A 219 27.90 -14.23 4.56
C HIS A 219 26.98 -13.35 5.42
N SER A 220 25.70 -13.24 5.04
CA SER A 220 24.76 -12.30 5.66
C SER A 220 23.78 -13.01 6.58
N HIS A 221 23.25 -12.29 7.58
CA HIS A 221 22.40 -12.84 8.63
C HIS A 221 21.08 -12.06 8.73
N PHE A 222 19.97 -12.77 8.65
CA PHE A 222 18.62 -12.22 8.74
C PHE A 222 17.88 -12.97 9.84
N ALA A 223 17.47 -12.27 10.90
CA ALA A 223 16.82 -12.96 12.01
C ALA A 223 15.76 -12.16 12.75
N ARG A 224 14.68 -12.86 13.15
CA ARG A 224 13.56 -12.26 13.91
C ARG A 224 12.89 -11.09 13.18
N ASN A 225 12.85 -11.11 11.85
CA ASN A 225 12.14 -10.13 11.05
C ASN A 225 10.68 -10.55 10.85
N LEU A 226 9.74 -9.65 11.11
CA LEU A 226 8.30 -9.86 10.91
C LEU A 226 7.81 -9.42 9.53
N VAL A 227 8.70 -8.83 8.73
CA VAL A 227 8.50 -8.39 7.36
C VAL A 227 9.43 -9.22 6.45
N PRO A 228 9.23 -9.23 5.12
CA PRO A 228 10.14 -9.89 4.19
C PRO A 228 11.60 -9.53 4.46
N SER A 229 12.50 -10.51 4.59
CA SER A 229 13.89 -10.25 4.97
C SER A 229 14.73 -9.77 3.78
N LEU A 230 14.49 -10.31 2.60
CA LEU A 230 15.21 -9.96 1.38
C LEU A 230 14.27 -10.01 0.16
N ILE A 231 14.22 -8.90 -0.56
CA ILE A 231 13.52 -8.77 -1.83
C ILE A 231 14.51 -8.29 -2.90
N VAL A 232 14.61 -9.05 -3.98
CA VAL A 232 15.37 -8.69 -5.18
C VAL A 232 14.41 -8.67 -6.37
N GLY A 233 14.17 -7.48 -6.91
CA GLY A 233 13.26 -7.25 -8.04
C GLY A 233 13.98 -6.60 -9.21
N VAL A 234 14.36 -7.38 -10.24
CA VAL A 234 15.09 -6.86 -11.39
C VAL A 234 14.28 -7.10 -12.66
N GLU A 235 13.90 -6.07 -13.40
CA GLU A 235 13.10 -6.26 -14.63
C GLU A 235 13.95 -6.71 -15.83
N CYS A 236 15.27 -6.45 -15.75
CA CYS A 236 16.31 -6.77 -16.73
C CYS A 236 15.96 -6.36 -18.19
N GLN A 237 16.64 -5.35 -18.74
CA GLN A 237 16.43 -4.87 -20.11
C GLN A 237 17.23 -5.70 -21.15
N GLU A 238 18.13 -5.08 -21.91
CA GLU A 238 18.95 -5.74 -22.94
C GLU A 238 20.12 -6.56 -22.36
N GLN A 239 20.49 -6.33 -21.11
CA GLN A 239 21.64 -6.96 -20.45
C GLN A 239 21.23 -8.07 -19.48
N THR A 240 22.05 -9.11 -19.40
CA THR A 240 21.78 -10.24 -18.50
C THR A 240 22.17 -9.90 -17.08
N SER A 241 21.23 -10.04 -16.14
CA SER A 241 21.48 -9.85 -14.71
C SER A 241 21.86 -11.17 -14.03
N GLN A 242 22.88 -11.16 -13.18
CA GLN A 242 23.27 -12.31 -12.37
C GLN A 242 23.08 -12.01 -10.89
N SER A 243 22.12 -12.67 -10.26
CA SER A 243 21.87 -12.58 -8.83
C SER A 243 22.39 -13.82 -8.09
N ARG A 244 23.06 -13.61 -6.96
CA ARG A 244 23.63 -14.67 -6.13
C ARG A 244 23.34 -14.41 -4.65
N LEU A 245 22.88 -15.44 -3.97
CA LEU A 245 22.73 -15.49 -2.51
C LEU A 245 23.51 -16.69 -1.98
N SER A 246 24.54 -16.46 -1.17
CA SER A 246 25.34 -17.56 -0.64
C SER A 246 25.85 -17.43 0.78
N ASN A 247 26.10 -18.56 1.45
CA ASN A 247 26.68 -18.60 2.80
C ASN A 247 25.92 -17.72 3.81
N SER A 248 24.61 -17.52 3.62
CA SER A 248 23.79 -16.61 4.41
C SER A 248 22.78 -17.40 5.25
N SER A 249 22.28 -16.78 6.32
CA SER A 249 21.38 -17.42 7.26
C SER A 249 20.11 -16.61 7.49
N PHE A 250 18.98 -17.30 7.51
CA PHE A 250 17.64 -16.76 7.73
C PHE A 250 17.01 -17.54 8.88
N VAL A 251 16.92 -16.92 10.05
CA VAL A 251 16.55 -17.59 11.30
C VAL A 251 15.37 -16.91 11.99
N ASN A 252 14.30 -17.65 12.29
CA ASN A 252 13.14 -17.12 13.02
C ASN A 252 12.49 -15.88 12.35
N ASN A 253 12.46 -15.82 11.02
CA ASN A 253 11.75 -14.77 10.29
C ASN A 253 10.32 -15.19 9.94
N GLU A 254 9.44 -14.22 9.71
CA GLU A 254 8.07 -14.42 9.27
C GLU A 254 7.88 -13.80 7.86
N ASP A 255 6.68 -14.00 7.28
CA ASP A 255 6.30 -13.52 5.94
C ASP A 255 7.02 -14.26 4.80
N THR A 256 7.10 -13.66 3.61
CA THR A 256 7.91 -14.17 2.51
C THR A 256 9.37 -13.81 2.80
N VAL A 257 10.11 -14.74 3.40
CA VAL A 257 11.45 -14.47 3.94
C VAL A 257 12.41 -14.00 2.84
N THR A 258 12.41 -14.69 1.70
CA THR A 258 13.19 -14.32 0.52
C THR A 258 12.32 -14.35 -0.73
N HIS A 259 12.39 -13.27 -1.51
CA HIS A 259 11.65 -13.11 -2.76
C HIS A 259 12.57 -12.66 -3.88
N PHE A 260 12.65 -13.49 -4.93
CA PHE A 260 13.37 -13.17 -6.16
C PHE A 260 12.38 -13.02 -7.32
N ASP A 261 12.32 -11.81 -7.84
CA ASP A 261 11.62 -11.49 -9.08
C ASP A 261 12.63 -10.94 -10.08
N VAL A 262 13.23 -11.81 -10.87
CA VAL A 262 14.24 -11.44 -11.86
C VAL A 262 13.68 -11.73 -13.25
N GLY A 263 13.68 -10.68 -14.09
CA GLY A 263 13.15 -10.64 -15.43
C GLY A 263 13.77 -11.67 -16.35
N GLN A 264 13.17 -11.85 -17.53
CA GLN A 264 13.39 -13.00 -18.41
C GLN A 264 14.82 -13.15 -18.98
N CYS A 265 15.72 -12.20 -18.77
CA CYS A 265 17.13 -12.27 -19.16
C CYS A 265 18.11 -12.37 -17.96
N GLY A 266 17.61 -12.51 -16.73
CA GLY A 266 18.45 -12.71 -15.56
C GLY A 266 18.63 -14.17 -15.16
N SER A 267 19.51 -14.39 -14.18
CA SER A 267 19.75 -15.69 -13.54
C SER A 267 19.90 -15.49 -12.04
N VAL A 268 19.40 -16.45 -11.25
CA VAL A 268 19.53 -16.42 -9.79
C VAL A 268 20.14 -17.73 -9.30
N ASN A 269 21.17 -17.62 -8.45
CA ASN A 269 21.84 -18.75 -7.81
C ASN A 269 21.79 -18.60 -6.28
N VAL A 270 21.06 -19.51 -5.63
CA VAL A 270 20.90 -19.59 -4.18
C VAL A 270 21.61 -20.84 -3.68
N ARG A 271 22.72 -20.69 -2.96
CA ARG A 271 23.56 -21.81 -2.55
C ARG A 271 24.20 -21.66 -1.18
N ASP A 272 24.43 -22.78 -0.49
CA ASP A 272 25.12 -22.78 0.82
C ASP A 272 24.41 -21.95 1.90
N ASN A 273 23.08 -21.76 1.82
CA ASN A 273 22.33 -20.97 2.80
C ASN A 273 21.63 -21.83 3.84
N ILE A 274 21.36 -21.24 5.01
CA ILE A 274 20.62 -21.86 6.11
C ILE A 274 19.31 -21.11 6.30
N PHE A 275 18.18 -21.82 6.18
CA PHE A 275 16.84 -21.33 6.48
C PHE A 275 16.29 -22.15 7.65
N MET A 276 16.20 -21.53 8.83
CA MET A 276 15.85 -22.24 10.06
C MET A 276 14.74 -21.56 10.85
N GLU A 277 13.76 -22.34 11.30
CA GLU A 277 12.69 -21.87 12.20
C GLU A 277 11.89 -20.67 11.66
N ASN A 278 11.80 -20.50 10.34
CA ASN A 278 11.04 -19.40 9.74
C ASN A 278 9.54 -19.76 9.59
N ASN A 279 8.69 -18.75 9.52
CA ASN A 279 7.24 -18.85 9.30
C ASN A 279 6.51 -19.69 10.35
N ASN A 280 6.87 -19.52 11.63
CA ASN A 280 6.24 -20.22 12.74
C ASN A 280 4.76 -19.83 12.92
N ASN A 281 4.34 -18.69 12.36
CA ASN A 281 2.93 -18.30 12.32
C ASN A 281 2.06 -19.14 11.36
N GLY A 282 2.69 -20.00 10.53
CA GLY A 282 2.01 -20.89 9.58
C GLY A 282 1.53 -20.23 8.29
N ARG A 283 1.97 -19.00 7.97
CA ARG A 283 1.59 -18.24 6.76
C ARG A 283 2.79 -18.03 5.82
N HIS A 284 2.50 -17.76 4.55
CA HIS A 284 3.48 -17.45 3.49
C HIS A 284 4.55 -18.55 3.33
N GLY A 285 5.70 -18.24 2.71
CA GLY A 285 6.76 -19.21 2.46
C GLY A 285 8.16 -18.63 2.63
N VAL A 286 9.17 -19.49 2.63
CA VAL A 286 10.55 -19.04 2.94
C VAL A 286 11.25 -18.53 1.69
N LEU A 287 11.26 -19.30 0.61
CA LEU A 287 11.88 -18.91 -0.66
C LEU A 287 10.87 -18.95 -1.79
N MET A 288 10.67 -17.80 -2.43
CA MET A 288 9.80 -17.65 -3.60
C MET A 288 10.60 -17.15 -4.81
N SER A 289 10.39 -17.80 -5.96
CA SER A 289 10.83 -17.35 -7.28
C SER A 289 9.62 -17.20 -8.20
N ALA A 290 9.45 -16.05 -8.86
CA ALA A 290 8.25 -15.74 -9.63
C ALA A 290 8.42 -15.84 -11.15
N THR A 291 9.50 -15.29 -11.71
CA THR A 291 9.54 -14.97 -13.15
C THR A 291 10.31 -15.98 -13.99
N LEU A 292 11.43 -16.50 -13.48
CA LEU A 292 12.22 -17.52 -14.17
C LEU A 292 12.56 -18.69 -13.25
N PRO A 293 12.88 -19.86 -13.84
CA PRO A 293 13.50 -20.95 -13.12
C PRO A 293 14.89 -20.55 -12.61
N ILE A 294 15.16 -20.82 -11.33
CA ILE A 294 16.40 -20.45 -10.63
C ILE A 294 17.18 -21.68 -10.16
N VAL A 295 18.44 -21.47 -9.80
CA VAL A 295 19.36 -22.50 -9.27
C VAL A 295 19.33 -22.42 -7.75
N ILE A 296 18.89 -23.49 -7.09
CA ILE A 296 18.82 -23.62 -5.63
C ILE A 296 19.54 -24.91 -5.23
N GLU A 297 20.77 -24.79 -4.76
CA GLU A 297 21.64 -25.95 -4.53
C GLU A 297 22.33 -25.91 -3.17
N GLU A 298 22.47 -27.06 -2.52
CA GLU A 298 23.28 -27.20 -1.29
C GLU A 298 22.80 -26.32 -0.11
N ASN A 299 21.50 -25.99 -0.06
CA ASN A 299 20.91 -25.23 1.06
C ASN A 299 20.33 -26.16 2.13
N GLU A 300 20.17 -25.63 3.34
CA GLU A 300 19.53 -26.29 4.47
C GLU A 300 18.23 -25.59 4.85
N PHE A 301 17.11 -26.32 4.82
CA PHE A 301 15.79 -25.87 5.25
C PHE A 301 15.37 -26.71 6.45
N THR A 302 15.43 -26.14 7.65
CA THR A 302 15.19 -26.88 8.90
C THR A 302 14.11 -26.22 9.74
N LYS A 303 13.08 -26.98 10.15
CA LYS A 303 12.00 -26.50 11.02
C LYS A 303 11.24 -25.26 10.52
N ASN A 304 11.16 -25.06 9.21
CA ASN A 304 10.37 -23.96 8.67
C ASN A 304 8.87 -24.34 8.65
N GLY A 305 8.04 -23.39 9.06
CA GLY A 305 6.58 -23.43 8.92
C GLY A 305 6.13 -22.79 7.61
N GLY A 306 4.88 -22.30 7.60
CA GLY A 306 4.27 -21.64 6.44
C GLY A 306 3.52 -22.58 5.51
N GLU A 307 3.06 -22.05 4.39
CA GLU A 307 2.43 -22.81 3.31
C GLU A 307 3.42 -23.73 2.60
N TYR A 308 4.65 -23.23 2.43
CA TYR A 308 5.76 -23.93 1.81
C TYR A 308 7.11 -23.42 2.31
N SER A 309 8.13 -24.28 2.27
CA SER A 309 9.52 -23.82 2.46
C SER A 309 10.04 -23.18 1.17
N THR A 310 9.81 -23.83 0.02
CA THR A 310 10.27 -23.30 -1.28
C THR A 310 9.20 -23.43 -2.37
N MET A 311 8.99 -22.36 -3.13
CA MET A 311 8.15 -22.37 -4.34
C MET A 311 9.00 -22.18 -5.60
N LEU A 312 8.99 -23.20 -6.45
CA LEU A 312 9.65 -23.27 -7.75
C LEU A 312 8.63 -22.94 -8.84
N ALA A 313 8.39 -21.63 -9.04
CA ALA A 313 7.43 -21.13 -10.00
C ALA A 313 8.09 -20.40 -11.18
N MET A 314 7.32 -20.27 -12.25
CA MET A 314 7.68 -19.49 -13.43
C MET A 314 6.41 -18.88 -14.04
N HIS A 315 6.38 -17.56 -14.15
CA HIS A 315 5.35 -16.79 -14.85
C HIS A 315 5.96 -16.16 -16.11
N GLY A 316 6.24 -16.98 -17.12
CA GLY A 316 6.91 -16.50 -18.34
C GLY A 316 6.95 -17.53 -19.47
N THR A 317 7.31 -17.06 -20.67
CA THR A 317 7.41 -17.90 -21.88
C THR A 317 8.82 -18.44 -22.13
N ASN A 318 9.82 -17.98 -21.37
CA ASN A 318 11.21 -18.35 -21.59
C ASN A 318 11.59 -19.61 -20.80
N ALA A 319 11.88 -20.67 -21.54
CA ALA A 319 12.36 -21.94 -21.02
C ALA A 319 13.83 -21.84 -20.58
N ALA A 320 14.09 -21.39 -19.35
CA ALA A 320 15.39 -21.54 -18.70
C ALA A 320 15.40 -22.76 -17.79
N ASN A 321 16.48 -23.56 -17.75
CA ASN A 321 16.53 -24.73 -16.87
C ASN A 321 16.93 -24.30 -15.45
N GLY A 322 16.00 -24.45 -14.51
CA GLY A 322 16.27 -24.31 -13.08
C GLY A 322 16.73 -25.63 -12.45
N SER A 323 17.37 -25.55 -11.28
CA SER A 323 17.75 -26.73 -10.51
C SER A 323 17.37 -26.56 -9.04
N PHE A 324 16.90 -27.64 -8.45
CA PHE A 324 16.70 -27.78 -7.02
C PHE A 324 17.45 -29.04 -6.60
N LYS A 325 18.70 -28.88 -6.17
CA LYS A 325 19.64 -30.00 -6.08
C LYS A 325 20.43 -30.05 -4.77
N SER A 326 20.63 -31.25 -4.23
CA SER A 326 21.47 -31.47 -3.04
C SER A 326 21.04 -30.64 -1.81
N ASN A 327 19.77 -30.23 -1.72
CA ASN A 327 19.26 -29.50 -0.57
C ASN A 327 18.86 -30.48 0.54
N ARG A 328 18.98 -30.04 1.80
CA ARG A 328 18.55 -30.78 2.99
C ARG A 328 17.32 -30.13 3.57
N LEU A 329 16.20 -30.85 3.64
CA LEU A 329 14.92 -30.34 4.12
C LEU A 329 14.43 -31.22 5.28
N ARG A 330 14.56 -30.73 6.51
CA ARG A 330 14.28 -31.52 7.73
C ARG A 330 13.33 -30.82 8.68
N ASP A 331 12.41 -31.59 9.25
CA ASP A 331 11.50 -31.15 10.31
C ASP A 331 10.64 -29.93 9.95
N ASN A 332 10.51 -29.60 8.66
CA ASN A 332 9.62 -28.53 8.21
C ASN A 332 8.16 -28.97 8.40
N ILE A 333 7.29 -27.99 8.68
CA ILE A 333 5.86 -28.21 8.95
C ILE A 333 5.06 -27.28 8.04
N ASN A 334 4.79 -27.75 6.82
CA ASN A 334 4.12 -26.96 5.79
C ASN A 334 2.67 -27.39 5.53
N SER A 335 1.77 -26.40 5.45
CA SER A 335 0.33 -26.66 5.29
C SER A 335 -0.07 -27.11 3.88
N LEU A 336 0.74 -26.80 2.85
CA LEU A 336 0.56 -27.29 1.49
C LEU A 336 1.60 -28.36 1.14
N ALA A 337 2.88 -27.97 1.07
CA ALA A 337 3.98 -28.89 0.84
C ALA A 337 5.32 -28.23 1.21
N THR A 338 6.34 -29.03 1.53
CA THR A 338 7.69 -28.48 1.76
C THR A 338 8.23 -27.77 0.52
N VAL A 339 8.10 -28.40 -0.65
CA VAL A 339 8.47 -27.81 -1.95
C VAL A 339 7.27 -27.84 -2.89
N ILE A 340 6.94 -26.70 -3.50
CA ILE A 340 5.91 -26.60 -4.54
C ILE A 340 6.59 -26.33 -5.88
N VAL A 341 6.20 -27.08 -6.92
CA VAL A 341 6.71 -26.92 -8.28
C VAL A 341 5.56 -26.65 -9.23
N THR A 342 5.64 -25.56 -9.99
CA THR A 342 4.61 -25.18 -10.96
C THR A 342 5.14 -25.09 -12.39
N SER A 343 6.41 -25.41 -12.61
CA SER A 343 7.09 -25.26 -13.90
C SER A 343 7.82 -26.54 -14.33
N PRO A 344 7.77 -26.92 -15.63
CA PRO A 344 8.46 -28.09 -16.17
C PRO A 344 9.97 -27.95 -16.27
N TYR A 345 10.48 -26.73 -16.13
CA TYR A 345 11.87 -26.42 -16.42
C TYR A 345 12.81 -26.62 -15.22
N TYR A 346 12.30 -27.21 -14.13
CA TYR A 346 13.10 -27.56 -12.97
C TYR A 346 13.54 -29.02 -13.00
N ARG A 347 14.77 -29.25 -12.55
CA ARG A 347 15.24 -30.57 -12.12
C ARG A 347 15.29 -30.62 -10.60
N VAL A 348 14.64 -31.62 -10.02
CA VAL A 348 14.64 -31.85 -8.57
C VAL A 348 15.47 -33.09 -8.30
N GLU A 349 16.72 -32.92 -7.89
CA GLU A 349 17.69 -34.02 -7.85
C GLU A 349 18.53 -34.11 -6.56
N GLY A 350 18.73 -35.31 -6.02
CA GLY A 350 19.68 -35.50 -4.93
C GLY A 350 19.31 -34.82 -3.61
N ASN A 351 18.06 -34.43 -3.40
CA ASN A 351 17.63 -33.74 -2.18
C ASN A 351 17.24 -34.73 -1.08
N GLU A 352 17.45 -34.33 0.16
CA GLU A 352 17.06 -35.09 1.35
C GLU A 352 15.80 -34.49 1.97
N PHE A 353 14.64 -35.12 1.75
CA PHE A 353 13.39 -34.77 2.40
C PHE A 353 13.15 -35.63 3.65
N PHE A 354 12.97 -34.97 4.79
CA PHE A 354 12.57 -35.58 6.05
C PHE A 354 11.58 -34.67 6.79
N ASN A 355 10.36 -34.54 6.27
CA ASN A 355 9.33 -33.60 6.75
C ASN A 355 7.99 -34.30 7.01
N PRO A 356 7.94 -35.26 7.96
CA PRO A 356 6.79 -36.14 8.13
C PRO A 356 5.50 -35.43 8.62
N LEU A 357 5.63 -34.19 9.10
CA LEU A 357 4.54 -33.34 9.58
C LEU A 357 4.04 -32.34 8.51
N SER A 358 4.77 -32.14 7.42
CA SER A 358 4.25 -31.41 6.27
C SER A 358 3.13 -32.21 5.61
N ARG A 359 2.16 -31.51 5.01
CA ARG A 359 1.07 -32.15 4.26
C ARG A 359 1.61 -33.03 3.12
N HIS A 360 2.55 -32.50 2.36
CA HIS A 360 3.36 -33.20 1.36
C HIS A 360 4.81 -32.73 1.44
N GLU A 361 5.76 -33.54 1.00
CA GLU A 361 7.15 -33.11 0.86
C GLU A 361 7.37 -32.40 -0.48
N LEU A 362 6.68 -32.87 -1.53
CA LEU A 362 6.68 -32.28 -2.86
C LEU A 362 5.25 -32.15 -3.42
N ASP A 363 4.88 -30.98 -3.92
CA ASP A 363 3.63 -30.73 -4.64
C ASP A 363 3.92 -30.26 -6.07
N VAL A 364 3.57 -31.08 -7.05
CA VAL A 364 3.75 -30.80 -8.49
C VAL A 364 2.42 -30.34 -9.08
N ARG A 365 2.32 -29.05 -9.37
CA ARG A 365 1.15 -28.42 -9.97
C ARG A 365 1.33 -28.36 -11.48
N SER A 366 0.90 -29.43 -12.14
CA SER A 366 0.91 -29.58 -13.60
C SER A 366 -0.52 -29.75 -14.12
N ASP A 367 -0.77 -29.33 -15.37
CA ASP A 367 -1.99 -29.64 -16.12
C ASP A 367 -1.94 -31.04 -16.77
N GLY A 368 -0.86 -31.78 -16.55
CA GLY A 368 -0.60 -33.10 -17.14
C GLY A 368 0.12 -33.05 -18.50
N SER A 369 0.38 -31.86 -19.05
CA SER A 369 1.08 -31.70 -20.34
C SER A 369 2.60 -31.95 -20.25
N TRP A 370 3.16 -31.97 -19.04
CA TRP A 370 4.58 -32.15 -18.79
C TRP A 370 4.87 -32.99 -17.56
N LYS A 371 6.11 -33.52 -17.52
CA LYS A 371 6.61 -34.36 -16.43
C LYS A 371 7.81 -33.71 -15.75
N LEU A 372 7.77 -33.63 -14.43
CA LEU A 372 8.89 -33.14 -13.63
C LEU A 372 10.05 -34.15 -13.69
N GLN A 373 11.26 -33.64 -13.92
CA GLN A 373 12.48 -34.41 -13.86
C GLN A 373 12.89 -34.56 -12.38
N THR A 374 12.74 -35.76 -11.84
CA THR A 374 13.09 -36.08 -10.46
C THR A 374 14.06 -37.25 -10.42
N ALA A 375 15.20 -37.13 -9.73
CA ALA A 375 16.16 -38.22 -9.60
C ALA A 375 16.88 -38.22 -8.24
N ASN A 376 17.14 -39.39 -7.68
CA ASN A 376 17.98 -39.55 -6.48
C ASN A 376 17.56 -38.74 -5.24
N ASN A 377 16.28 -38.39 -5.09
CA ASN A 377 15.77 -37.77 -3.86
C ASN A 377 15.44 -38.83 -2.82
N SER A 378 15.64 -38.54 -1.53
CA SER A 378 15.15 -39.37 -0.42
C SER A 378 13.94 -38.73 0.26
N TRP A 379 13.01 -39.54 0.76
CA TRP A 379 11.72 -39.11 1.32
C TRP A 379 11.56 -39.61 2.76
N ALA A 380 10.71 -38.93 3.54
CA ALA A 380 10.43 -39.29 4.92
C ALA A 380 9.58 -40.57 5.06
N THR A 381 8.87 -40.96 4.00
CA THR A 381 7.86 -42.02 3.99
C THR A 381 7.89 -42.82 2.69
N ASP A 382 7.50 -44.09 2.77
CA ASP A 382 7.31 -45.00 1.64
C ASP A 382 6.06 -44.69 0.84
N ASP A 383 5.07 -44.13 1.52
CA ASP A 383 3.81 -43.77 0.93
C ASP A 383 4.04 -42.55 0.03
N MET A 384 4.32 -42.82 -1.24
CA MET A 384 4.57 -41.79 -2.24
C MET A 384 3.36 -40.90 -2.47
N ALA A 385 2.13 -41.36 -2.19
CA ALA A 385 0.95 -40.50 -2.26
C ALA A 385 0.89 -39.50 -1.08
N LYS A 386 1.49 -39.87 0.06
CA LYS A 386 1.71 -38.93 1.18
C LYS A 386 2.88 -37.99 0.90
N ALA A 387 4.01 -38.51 0.42
CA ALA A 387 5.20 -37.70 0.17
C ALA A 387 5.01 -36.72 -1.00
N ILE A 388 4.37 -37.15 -2.08
CA ILE A 388 4.28 -36.42 -3.34
C ILE A 388 2.81 -36.25 -3.75
N ASN A 389 2.37 -35.00 -3.85
CA ASN A 389 1.14 -34.66 -4.54
C ASN A 389 1.46 -34.33 -6.00
N ALA A 390 1.00 -35.15 -6.94
CA ALA A 390 1.21 -34.91 -8.37
C ALA A 390 0.10 -35.55 -9.20
N PRO A 391 -0.36 -34.91 -10.31
CA PRO A 391 -1.20 -35.56 -11.31
C PRO A 391 -0.58 -36.85 -11.84
N GLU A 392 -1.42 -37.85 -12.19
CA GLU A 392 -0.95 -39.15 -12.66
C GLU A 392 0.00 -39.00 -13.87
N GLY A 393 1.20 -39.56 -13.75
CA GLY A 393 2.23 -39.51 -14.80
C GLY A 393 3.01 -38.19 -14.90
N SER A 394 2.71 -37.16 -14.10
CA SER A 394 3.40 -35.85 -14.12
C SER A 394 4.67 -35.79 -13.26
N ALA A 395 4.92 -36.77 -12.41
CA ALA A 395 6.20 -36.95 -11.73
C ALA A 395 6.86 -38.24 -12.23
N GLY A 396 8.05 -38.13 -12.84
CA GLY A 396 8.85 -39.29 -13.23
C GLY A 396 9.53 -39.91 -12.01
N VAL A 397 8.76 -40.47 -11.08
CA VAL A 397 9.28 -41.01 -9.82
C VAL A 397 10.01 -42.33 -10.08
N GLY A 398 11.34 -42.28 -10.18
CA GLY A 398 12.18 -43.47 -10.03
C GLY A 398 12.06 -44.00 -8.60
N ILE A 399 11.39 -45.15 -8.44
CA ILE A 399 11.15 -45.84 -7.17
C ILE A 399 12.48 -46.14 -6.46
N ILE A 400 12.66 -45.70 -5.21
CA ILE A 400 13.62 -46.30 -4.28
C ILE A 400 12.94 -46.53 -2.91
N GLN A 401 13.15 -47.75 -2.41
CA GLN A 401 12.56 -48.43 -1.25
C GLN A 401 12.46 -47.64 0.04
N ALA A 402 11.44 -47.99 0.82
CA ALA A 402 11.18 -47.39 2.11
C ALA A 402 10.60 -48.47 3.08
N ARG A 403 10.52 -48.18 4.40
CA ARG A 403 10.06 -49.10 5.48
C ARG A 403 8.70 -48.70 6.12
N LYS A 404 7.87 -49.73 6.39
CA LYS A 404 6.44 -49.75 6.84
C LYS A 404 6.03 -49.09 8.17
N GLU A 405 4.79 -48.54 8.18
CA GLU A 405 3.56 -48.78 9.05
C GLU A 405 2.79 -47.45 9.35
N SER A 406 1.48 -47.32 9.68
CA SER A 406 0.15 -47.97 9.44
C SER A 406 -0.98 -46.93 9.81
N GLU A 407 -2.19 -47.03 9.25
CA GLU A 407 -3.32 -46.05 9.26
C GLU A 407 -4.32 -46.10 10.45
N PHE A 408 -5.09 -45.01 10.67
CA PHE A 408 -6.46 -45.01 11.24
C PHE A 408 -7.32 -43.81 10.73
N ALA A 409 -8.64 -43.99 10.55
CA ALA A 409 -9.58 -43.02 9.94
C ALA A 409 -10.74 -42.58 10.87
N THR A 410 -11.22 -41.33 10.71
CA THR A 410 -12.46 -40.75 11.29
C THR A 410 -13.26 -40.00 10.21
N SER A 411 -14.56 -39.71 10.42
CA SER A 411 -15.46 -39.22 9.35
C SER A 411 -15.21 -37.76 8.91
N ASP A 412 -15.17 -37.54 7.60
CA ASP A 412 -14.74 -36.31 6.92
C ASP A 412 -15.37 -35.01 7.43
N ASN A 413 -16.68 -34.93 7.65
CA ASN A 413 -17.33 -33.62 7.89
C ASN A 413 -17.10 -33.04 9.30
N GLN A 414 -16.80 -33.90 10.29
CA GLN A 414 -16.41 -33.44 11.63
C GLN A 414 -14.97 -32.94 11.68
N MET A 415 -14.13 -33.36 10.72
CA MET A 415 -12.71 -33.02 10.72
C MET A 415 -12.45 -31.56 10.33
N CYS A 416 -13.35 -30.89 9.58
CA CYS A 416 -13.23 -29.46 9.24
C CYS A 416 -13.95 -28.50 10.20
N ALA A 417 -14.42 -28.95 11.37
CA ALA A 417 -15.12 -28.09 12.32
C ALA A 417 -14.23 -26.91 12.80
N HIS A 418 -12.93 -27.14 12.93
CA HIS A 418 -11.94 -26.12 13.27
C HIS A 418 -11.62 -25.15 12.13
N LEU A 419 -12.08 -25.45 10.90
CA LEU A 419 -11.96 -24.63 9.68
C LEU A 419 -13.30 -23.99 9.31
N ASN A 420 -14.14 -23.71 10.31
CA ASN A 420 -15.45 -23.08 10.16
C ASN A 420 -16.32 -23.71 9.05
N PHE A 421 -16.26 -25.05 8.92
CA PHE A 421 -17.00 -25.80 7.89
C PHE A 421 -16.77 -25.26 6.48
N CYS A 422 -15.54 -24.85 6.17
CA CYS A 422 -15.15 -24.34 4.85
C CYS A 422 -15.94 -23.10 4.43
N SER A 423 -16.27 -22.24 5.41
CA SER A 423 -17.12 -21.06 5.26
C SER A 423 -18.49 -21.37 4.63
N ASN A 424 -18.91 -22.64 4.62
CA ASN A 424 -20.05 -23.15 3.83
C ASN A 424 -19.97 -22.89 2.31
N VAL A 425 -18.79 -22.53 1.79
CA VAL A 425 -18.52 -22.30 0.37
C VAL A 425 -17.72 -23.45 -0.23
N GLY A 426 -16.75 -23.97 0.52
CA GLY A 426 -15.93 -25.13 0.13
C GLY A 426 -16.52 -26.48 0.58
N LYS A 427 -15.99 -27.58 0.04
CA LYS A 427 -16.34 -28.96 0.45
C LYS A 427 -15.28 -29.55 1.38
N CYS A 428 -15.67 -30.15 2.50
CA CYS A 428 -14.74 -30.79 3.43
C CYS A 428 -14.38 -32.22 2.98
N ALA A 429 -13.09 -32.54 2.89
CA ALA A 429 -12.56 -33.88 2.62
C ALA A 429 -11.28 -34.11 3.44
N GLY A 430 -11.23 -35.15 4.27
CA GLY A 430 -10.07 -35.48 5.11
C GLY A 430 -9.68 -34.43 6.15
N GLY A 431 -10.62 -33.56 6.56
CA GLY A 431 -10.33 -32.44 7.48
C GLY A 431 -9.83 -31.15 6.82
N ILE A 432 -9.94 -31.06 5.49
CA ILE A 432 -9.46 -29.92 4.69
C ILE A 432 -10.59 -29.38 3.80
N CYS A 433 -10.60 -28.07 3.58
CA CYS A 433 -11.58 -27.40 2.74
C CYS A 433 -11.15 -27.32 1.27
N MET A 434 -11.92 -27.94 0.38
CA MET A 434 -11.78 -27.83 -1.07
C MET A 434 -12.50 -26.57 -1.57
N CYS A 435 -11.73 -25.58 -2.00
CA CYS A 435 -12.26 -24.29 -2.44
C CYS A 435 -12.62 -24.27 -3.94
N PRO A 436 -13.68 -23.55 -4.34
CA PRO A 436 -13.94 -23.25 -5.75
C PRO A 436 -12.84 -22.37 -6.35
N THR A 437 -12.71 -22.37 -7.67
CA THR A 437 -11.59 -21.77 -8.44
C THR A 437 -11.32 -20.28 -8.19
N ASN A 438 -12.23 -19.55 -7.57
CA ASN A 438 -12.07 -18.13 -7.22
C ASN A 438 -11.87 -17.88 -5.73
N ARG A 439 -11.62 -18.93 -4.93
CA ARG A 439 -11.39 -18.82 -3.48
C ARG A 439 -10.16 -19.61 -3.03
N ILE A 440 -9.47 -19.10 -2.00
CA ILE A 440 -8.32 -19.72 -1.31
C ILE A 440 -8.46 -19.56 0.20
N GLY A 441 -7.45 -20.02 0.95
CA GLY A 441 -7.43 -20.00 2.41
C GLY A 441 -7.95 -21.29 3.04
N LEU A 442 -7.58 -21.52 4.30
CA LEU A 442 -7.85 -22.74 5.06
C LEU A 442 -9.34 -23.09 5.17
N ASP A 443 -10.23 -22.09 5.13
CA ASP A 443 -11.69 -22.22 5.17
C ASP A 443 -12.38 -21.68 3.90
N CYS A 444 -11.65 -21.45 2.80
CA CYS A 444 -12.17 -20.88 1.54
C CYS A 444 -12.76 -19.46 1.64
N SER A 445 -12.40 -18.69 2.67
CA SER A 445 -12.89 -17.32 2.86
C SER A 445 -12.23 -16.27 1.95
N ILE A 446 -11.03 -16.55 1.41
CA ILE A 446 -10.21 -15.57 0.68
C ILE A 446 -10.52 -15.66 -0.81
N MET A 447 -10.56 -14.55 -1.57
CA MET A 447 -10.85 -14.53 -3.01
C MET A 447 -9.56 -14.46 -3.85
N ILE A 448 -9.51 -15.14 -5.00
CA ILE A 448 -8.41 -14.98 -5.97
C ILE A 448 -8.73 -13.82 -6.92
N GLY A 449 -7.76 -12.91 -7.10
CA GLY A 449 -7.91 -11.68 -7.86
C GLY A 449 -8.41 -10.51 -7.00
N CYS A 450 -8.13 -9.28 -7.44
CA CYS A 450 -8.56 -8.09 -6.72
C CYS A 450 -10.09 -8.00 -6.64
N PRO A 451 -10.66 -7.65 -5.47
CA PRO A 451 -12.08 -7.44 -5.30
C PRO A 451 -12.66 -6.55 -6.40
N ALA A 452 -13.66 -7.05 -7.15
CA ALA A 452 -14.31 -6.35 -8.27
C ALA A 452 -13.38 -5.69 -9.31
N ASN A 453 -12.14 -6.21 -9.48
CA ASN A 453 -11.10 -5.58 -10.30
C ASN A 453 -10.85 -4.11 -9.93
N CYS A 454 -10.83 -3.83 -8.63
CA CYS A 454 -10.68 -2.49 -8.06
C CYS A 454 -11.70 -1.47 -8.55
N SER A 455 -12.88 -1.94 -8.98
CA SER A 455 -13.97 -1.11 -9.51
C SER A 455 -13.54 -0.12 -10.59
N SER A 456 -12.42 -0.42 -11.30
CA SER A 456 -11.72 0.49 -12.21
C SER A 456 -11.20 1.81 -11.59
N ASN A 457 -11.23 1.95 -10.27
CA ASN A 457 -10.78 3.11 -9.49
C ASN A 457 -9.53 2.82 -8.65
N GLY A 458 -8.78 1.78 -9.01
CA GLY A 458 -7.52 1.45 -8.37
C GLY A 458 -6.68 0.52 -9.23
N VAL A 459 -5.45 0.31 -8.80
CA VAL A 459 -4.54 -0.68 -9.39
C VAL A 459 -4.52 -1.89 -8.48
N CYS A 460 -4.67 -3.06 -9.09
CA CYS A 460 -4.47 -4.32 -8.40
C CYS A 460 -2.98 -4.53 -8.18
N ASP A 461 -2.54 -4.58 -6.92
CA ASP A 461 -1.15 -4.84 -6.58
C ASP A 461 -0.81 -6.34 -6.69
N LEU A 462 0.50 -6.64 -6.64
CA LEU A 462 1.02 -8.00 -6.75
C LEU A 462 0.57 -8.92 -5.59
N MET A 463 -0.04 -8.38 -4.53
CA MET A 463 -0.60 -9.12 -3.39
C MET A 463 -2.13 -9.32 -3.50
N ASN A 464 -2.74 -9.05 -4.66
CA ASN A 464 -4.20 -9.08 -4.90
C ASN A 464 -4.99 -8.09 -4.02
N LYS A 465 -4.39 -6.98 -3.61
CA LYS A 465 -5.08 -5.86 -2.95
C LYS A 465 -5.25 -4.70 -3.91
N CYS A 466 -6.35 -3.98 -3.76
CA CYS A 466 -6.57 -2.77 -4.52
C CYS A 466 -5.86 -1.59 -3.85
N THR A 467 -4.94 -0.99 -4.59
CA THR A 467 -4.42 0.34 -4.27
C THR A 467 -5.31 1.36 -4.98
N CYS A 468 -6.17 2.04 -4.24
CA CYS A 468 -7.13 2.97 -4.80
C CYS A 468 -6.45 4.23 -5.35
N PHE A 469 -6.93 4.71 -6.49
CA PHE A 469 -6.55 6.02 -7.01
C PHE A 469 -6.99 7.11 -6.04
N GLU A 470 -6.31 8.26 -6.12
CA GLU A 470 -6.60 9.41 -5.27
C GLU A 470 -8.10 9.79 -5.34
N GLY A 471 -8.75 9.88 -4.18
CA GLY A 471 -10.18 10.15 -4.07
C GLY A 471 -11.08 8.91 -3.99
N TRP A 472 -10.53 7.71 -3.85
CA TRP A 472 -11.26 6.46 -3.65
C TRP A 472 -10.72 5.65 -2.46
N THR A 473 -11.58 4.85 -1.84
CA THR A 473 -11.31 3.99 -0.68
C THR A 473 -12.14 2.71 -0.74
N SER A 474 -12.08 1.88 0.31
CA SER A 474 -12.58 0.49 0.42
C SER A 474 -11.71 -0.58 -0.26
N ALA A 475 -11.93 -1.85 0.11
CA ALA A 475 -11.11 -2.98 -0.35
C ALA A 475 -11.17 -3.22 -1.87
N ASP A 476 -12.20 -2.71 -2.54
CA ASP A 476 -12.40 -2.81 -4.00
C ASP A 476 -12.45 -1.44 -4.70
N CYS A 477 -12.06 -0.36 -4.00
CA CYS A 477 -12.09 1.03 -4.50
C CYS A 477 -13.47 1.51 -4.99
N SER A 478 -14.56 0.94 -4.48
CA SER A 478 -15.92 1.34 -4.83
C SER A 478 -16.41 2.59 -4.09
N THR A 479 -15.72 3.01 -3.02
CA THR A 479 -16.17 4.10 -2.16
C THR A 479 -15.41 5.39 -2.48
N PRO A 480 -16.05 6.46 -2.95
CA PRO A 480 -15.38 7.75 -3.18
C PRO A 480 -15.04 8.46 -1.85
N ILE A 481 -13.99 9.27 -1.85
CA ILE A 481 -13.60 10.16 -0.74
C ILE A 481 -13.97 11.59 -1.14
N CYS A 482 -14.83 12.23 -0.35
CA CYS A 482 -15.18 13.64 -0.50
C CYS A 482 -14.49 14.48 0.57
N ARG A 483 -14.08 15.70 0.21
CA ARG A 483 -13.70 16.70 1.21
C ARG A 483 -14.83 16.94 2.21
N PHE A 484 -14.41 17.04 3.48
CA PHE A 484 -15.27 17.29 4.64
C PHE A 484 -16.40 16.26 4.85
N ASP A 485 -16.35 15.10 4.19
CA ASP A 485 -17.39 14.06 4.24
C ASP A 485 -18.81 14.64 4.01
N CYS A 486 -18.92 15.55 3.05
CA CYS A 486 -20.15 16.29 2.76
C CYS A 486 -20.77 16.95 4.01
N HIS A 487 -19.93 17.35 4.98
CA HIS A 487 -20.30 17.88 6.29
C HIS A 487 -21.31 17.03 7.08
N GLY A 488 -21.44 15.73 6.75
CA GLY A 488 -22.47 14.84 7.31
C GLY A 488 -23.90 15.14 6.82
N HIS A 489 -24.04 15.98 5.79
CA HIS A 489 -25.31 16.46 5.25
C HIS A 489 -25.55 16.05 3.80
N GLY A 490 -24.78 15.08 3.30
CA GLY A 490 -24.97 14.51 1.97
C GLY A 490 -24.29 13.16 1.82
N LYS A 491 -24.39 12.59 0.63
CA LYS A 491 -23.71 11.37 0.22
C LYS A 491 -22.61 11.71 -0.77
N CYS A 492 -21.40 11.20 -0.53
CA CYS A 492 -20.32 11.30 -1.49
C CYS A 492 -20.62 10.42 -2.72
N VAL A 493 -20.71 11.02 -3.89
CA VAL A 493 -21.04 10.32 -5.15
C VAL A 493 -19.86 10.26 -6.12
N SER A 494 -18.88 11.15 -5.98
CA SER A 494 -17.62 11.16 -6.71
C SER A 494 -16.57 11.99 -5.95
N ARG A 495 -15.31 12.02 -6.41
CA ARG A 495 -14.23 12.81 -5.77
C ARG A 495 -14.65 14.29 -5.66
N ASP A 496 -14.77 14.77 -4.42
CA ASP A 496 -15.22 16.14 -4.09
C ASP A 496 -16.62 16.51 -4.61
N GLU A 497 -17.49 15.54 -4.86
CA GLU A 497 -18.87 15.74 -5.32
C GLU A 497 -19.86 15.10 -4.34
N CYS A 498 -20.69 15.95 -3.73
CA CYS A 498 -21.68 15.57 -2.72
C CYS A 498 -23.10 15.71 -3.25
N GLU A 499 -23.90 14.65 -3.07
CA GLU A 499 -25.35 14.70 -3.22
C GLU A 499 -25.97 15.07 -1.86
N CYS A 500 -26.44 16.31 -1.71
CA CYS A 500 -26.92 16.81 -0.42
C CYS A 500 -28.29 16.24 -0.03
N ASN A 501 -28.43 15.92 1.26
CA ASN A 501 -29.69 15.53 1.86
C ASN A 501 -30.68 16.71 1.80
N GLU A 502 -31.98 16.40 1.83
CA GLU A 502 -33.02 17.43 1.84
C GLU A 502 -32.78 18.48 2.96
N GLY A 503 -32.87 19.76 2.58
CA GLY A 503 -32.59 20.89 3.48
C GLY A 503 -31.12 21.32 3.53
N TRP A 504 -30.23 20.73 2.72
CA TRP A 504 -28.83 21.12 2.58
C TRP A 504 -28.45 21.35 1.11
N ALA A 505 -27.46 22.21 0.89
CA ALA A 505 -26.99 22.68 -0.40
C ALA A 505 -25.49 23.06 -0.32
N GLY A 506 -24.92 23.50 -1.44
CA GLY A 506 -23.49 23.80 -1.55
C GLY A 506 -22.69 22.59 -2.03
N GLN A 507 -21.47 22.84 -2.51
CA GLN A 507 -20.59 21.81 -3.09
C GLN A 507 -20.28 20.68 -2.11
N PHE A 508 -20.23 21.00 -0.81
CA PHE A 508 -19.92 20.06 0.26
C PHE A 508 -21.07 19.92 1.26
N CYS A 509 -22.29 20.31 0.89
CA CYS A 509 -23.49 20.26 1.74
C CYS A 509 -23.36 21.06 3.05
N ASP A 510 -22.58 22.13 3.02
CA ASP A 510 -22.31 23.04 4.12
C ASP A 510 -23.28 24.23 4.19
N GLU A 511 -24.14 24.39 3.18
CA GLU A 511 -25.14 25.45 3.14
C GLU A 511 -26.53 24.91 3.49
N PRO A 512 -27.33 25.64 4.28
CA PRO A 512 -28.73 25.29 4.50
C PRO A 512 -29.53 25.49 3.20
N GLY A 513 -30.13 24.42 2.70
CA GLY A 513 -31.06 24.43 1.57
C GLY A 513 -32.39 25.11 1.91
N CYS A 514 -33.15 25.53 0.89
CA CYS A 514 -34.47 26.12 1.11
C CYS A 514 -35.48 25.06 1.59
N ARG A 515 -36.26 25.41 2.62
CA ARG A 515 -37.13 24.48 3.35
C ARG A 515 -38.10 23.69 2.45
N ASP A 516 -38.59 24.30 1.38
CA ASP A 516 -39.53 23.71 0.43
C ASP A 516 -38.90 23.40 -0.95
N GLY A 517 -37.57 23.29 -1.02
CA GLY A 517 -36.82 23.01 -2.25
C GLY A 517 -36.46 24.27 -3.05
N THR A 518 -36.37 24.16 -4.38
CA THR A 518 -35.96 25.26 -5.26
C THR A 518 -37.06 26.34 -5.36
N CYS A 519 -36.67 27.60 -5.12
CA CYS A 519 -37.47 28.80 -5.39
C CYS A 519 -37.54 29.03 -6.90
N ILE A 520 -38.75 29.00 -7.49
CA ILE A 520 -38.91 29.06 -8.96
C ILE A 520 -38.73 30.49 -9.47
N HIS A 521 -39.51 31.43 -8.92
CA HIS A 521 -39.43 32.87 -9.22
C HIS A 521 -39.07 33.63 -7.95
N GLY A 522 -37.90 33.34 -7.39
CA GLY A 522 -37.46 33.91 -6.12
C GLY A 522 -36.05 33.50 -5.74
N THR A 523 -35.51 34.14 -4.72
CA THR A 523 -34.18 33.82 -4.17
C THR A 523 -34.33 33.17 -2.80
N CYS A 524 -33.55 32.12 -2.54
CA CYS A 524 -33.52 31.47 -1.23
C CYS A 524 -32.77 32.35 -0.23
N VAL A 525 -33.44 32.82 0.82
CA VAL A 525 -32.85 33.66 1.86
C VAL A 525 -33.25 33.12 3.22
N LYS A 526 -32.27 32.68 4.03
CA LYS A 526 -32.49 32.12 5.38
C LYS A 526 -33.52 30.96 5.39
N SER A 527 -33.38 30.04 4.45
CA SER A 527 -34.22 28.84 4.29
C SER A 527 -35.68 29.09 3.90
N GLU A 528 -36.06 30.33 3.55
CA GLU A 528 -37.36 30.67 2.98
C GLU A 528 -37.17 31.30 1.59
N CYS A 529 -38.12 31.04 0.68
CA CYS A 529 -38.09 31.66 -0.64
C CYS A 529 -38.61 33.10 -0.55
N GLN A 530 -37.75 34.05 -0.92
CA GLN A 530 -38.14 35.44 -1.12
C GLN A 530 -38.57 35.61 -2.58
N CYS A 531 -39.87 35.77 -2.81
CA CYS A 531 -40.43 35.80 -4.17
C CYS A 531 -40.15 37.11 -4.89
N GLU A 532 -39.91 37.00 -6.19
CA GLU A 532 -39.91 38.13 -7.12
C GLU A 532 -41.30 38.77 -7.19
N ASP A 533 -41.35 40.07 -7.54
CA ASP A 533 -42.60 40.82 -7.61
C ASP A 533 -43.62 40.15 -8.54
N GLY A 534 -44.83 39.94 -8.01
CA GLY A 534 -45.92 39.28 -8.73
C GLY A 534 -46.01 37.76 -8.51
N TRP A 535 -45.13 37.15 -7.71
CA TRP A 535 -45.16 35.74 -7.35
C TRP A 535 -45.31 35.53 -5.83
N GLN A 536 -45.93 34.41 -5.45
CA GLN A 536 -46.16 34.01 -4.06
C GLN A 536 -46.12 32.49 -3.90
N GLY A 537 -46.42 32.03 -2.68
CA GLY A 537 -46.33 30.63 -2.29
C GLY A 537 -44.93 30.29 -1.79
N SER A 538 -44.81 29.20 -1.04
CA SER A 538 -43.56 28.88 -0.34
C SER A 538 -42.38 28.51 -1.25
N ARG A 539 -42.65 28.24 -2.53
CA ARG A 539 -41.65 28.06 -3.61
C ARG A 539 -41.68 29.17 -4.67
N CYS A 540 -42.42 30.24 -4.44
CA CYS A 540 -42.61 31.34 -5.41
C CYS A 540 -43.11 30.86 -6.78
N SER A 541 -43.99 29.87 -6.77
CA SER A 541 -44.53 29.22 -7.97
C SER A 541 -45.97 29.63 -8.28
N ILE A 542 -46.59 30.44 -7.42
CA ILE A 542 -47.99 30.86 -7.55
C ILE A 542 -48.00 32.31 -8.04
N PRO A 543 -48.48 32.61 -9.25
CA PRO A 543 -48.57 33.99 -9.71
C PRO A 543 -49.68 34.76 -8.98
N ILE A 544 -49.47 36.06 -8.77
CA ILE A 544 -50.45 36.99 -8.19
C ILE A 544 -51.14 37.73 -9.34
N CYS A 545 -52.46 37.64 -9.42
CA CYS A 545 -53.28 38.43 -10.33
C CYS A 545 -54.25 39.29 -9.53
N HIS A 546 -54.45 40.55 -9.94
CA HIS A 546 -55.27 41.48 -9.17
C HIS A 546 -56.78 41.17 -9.18
N ASN A 547 -57.32 40.46 -10.17
CA ASN A 547 -58.63 39.80 -10.13
C ASN A 547 -58.84 38.99 -11.43
N CYS A 548 -58.86 37.65 -11.43
CA CYS A 548 -59.25 36.86 -12.62
C CYS A 548 -60.71 36.39 -12.57
N THR A 549 -61.49 36.93 -11.63
CA THR A 549 -62.78 36.39 -11.17
C THR A 549 -62.71 34.87 -10.93
N ILE A 550 -63.85 34.19 -10.80
CA ILE A 550 -63.89 32.72 -10.76
C ILE A 550 -63.85 32.10 -12.17
N ASN A 551 -63.87 32.92 -13.22
CA ASN A 551 -64.05 32.50 -14.61
C ASN A 551 -62.74 32.46 -15.42
N GLY A 552 -61.60 32.55 -14.75
CA GLY A 552 -60.29 32.42 -15.37
C GLY A 552 -59.23 31.97 -14.38
N GLN A 553 -58.11 31.47 -14.91
CA GLN A 553 -56.96 31.04 -14.13
C GLN A 553 -55.82 32.04 -14.27
N CYS A 554 -55.22 32.41 -13.14
CA CYS A 554 -53.99 33.21 -13.12
C CYS A 554 -52.82 32.33 -13.56
N THR A 555 -52.22 32.62 -14.71
CA THR A 555 -51.15 31.79 -15.31
C THR A 555 -49.78 32.47 -15.25
N ALA A 556 -49.74 33.79 -15.09
CA ALA A 556 -48.56 34.60 -14.83
C ALA A 556 -48.99 35.88 -14.09
N PRO A 557 -48.06 36.66 -13.49
CA PRO A 557 -48.42 37.88 -12.77
C PRO A 557 -49.29 38.80 -13.63
N ASN A 558 -50.48 39.14 -13.13
CA ASN A 558 -51.49 39.94 -13.83
C ASN A 558 -51.96 39.42 -15.20
N ASN A 559 -51.78 38.13 -15.50
CA ASN A 559 -52.27 37.51 -16.73
C ASN A 559 -53.32 36.44 -16.40
N CYS A 560 -54.57 36.73 -16.77
CA CYS A 560 -55.70 35.83 -16.61
C CYS A 560 -55.98 35.09 -17.90
N GLN A 561 -55.95 33.76 -17.85
CA GLN A 561 -56.45 32.91 -18.91
C GLN A 561 -57.94 32.61 -18.64
N CYS A 562 -58.83 33.22 -19.41
CA CYS A 562 -60.27 33.04 -19.25
C CYS A 562 -60.73 31.67 -19.72
N TYR A 563 -61.68 31.09 -18.99
CA TYR A 563 -62.36 29.86 -19.41
C TYR A 563 -63.30 30.13 -20.59
N ASP A 564 -63.58 29.08 -21.37
CA ASP A 564 -64.41 29.19 -22.57
C ASP A 564 -65.76 29.83 -22.29
N GLY A 565 -66.09 30.86 -23.09
CA GLY A 565 -67.29 31.67 -22.91
C GLY A 565 -67.08 32.93 -22.07
N TYR A 566 -65.87 33.18 -21.55
CA TYR A 566 -65.50 34.41 -20.85
C TYR A 566 -64.29 35.10 -21.49
N GLN A 567 -64.24 36.43 -21.41
CA GLN A 567 -63.18 37.27 -21.94
C GLN A 567 -62.97 38.54 -21.09
N GLY A 568 -61.99 39.36 -21.46
CA GLY A 568 -61.57 40.55 -20.71
C GLY A 568 -60.33 40.30 -19.85
N GLU A 569 -59.68 41.36 -19.38
CA GLU A 569 -58.43 41.26 -18.59
C GLU A 569 -58.63 40.54 -17.24
N ASP A 570 -59.85 40.57 -16.70
CA ASP A 570 -60.25 39.90 -15.45
C ASP A 570 -61.24 38.74 -15.65
N CYS A 571 -61.50 38.35 -16.90
CA CYS A 571 -62.46 37.31 -17.29
C CYS A 571 -63.91 37.56 -16.84
N SER A 572 -64.28 38.81 -16.60
CA SER A 572 -65.65 39.18 -16.17
C SER A 572 -66.68 39.25 -17.31
N ILE A 573 -66.28 39.18 -18.59
CA ILE A 573 -67.16 39.44 -19.73
C ILE A 573 -67.62 38.10 -20.37
N CYS A 574 -68.91 37.71 -20.29
CA CYS A 574 -69.45 36.51 -20.99
C CYS A 574 -69.59 36.78 -22.51
N HIS A 575 -69.13 35.83 -23.33
CA HIS A 575 -69.21 35.83 -24.79
C HIS A 575 -69.50 34.42 -25.34
N GLY A 576 -70.78 34.13 -25.62
CA GLY A 576 -71.22 32.96 -26.39
C GLY A 576 -72.40 32.18 -25.78
N PRO A 577 -72.92 31.16 -26.50
CA PRO A 577 -74.02 30.29 -26.05
C PRO A 577 -73.75 29.34 -24.86
N PRO A 578 -72.53 29.08 -24.34
CA PRO A 578 -72.31 28.20 -23.18
C PRO A 578 -72.92 28.70 -21.86
N CYS A 579 -73.33 29.97 -21.77
CA CYS A 579 -73.94 30.55 -20.57
C CYS A 579 -75.39 30.01 -20.30
N GLN A 580 -75.83 28.87 -20.90
CA GLN A 580 -77.23 28.40 -20.96
C GLN A 580 -77.53 27.00 -20.35
N ALA A 581 -76.65 26.41 -19.53
CA ALA A 581 -76.94 25.18 -18.77
C ALA A 581 -76.81 25.43 -17.26
N CYS A 582 -77.92 25.32 -16.52
CA CYS A 582 -78.01 25.34 -15.04
C CYS A 582 -77.66 23.94 -14.51
N ASP A 583 -76.96 23.71 -13.41
CA ASP A 583 -77.01 24.34 -12.08
C ASP A 583 -75.61 24.15 -11.42
N TYR A 584 -75.02 25.12 -10.74
CA TYR A 584 -75.48 25.64 -9.45
C TYR A 584 -75.92 27.13 -9.46
N ASP A 585 -77.13 27.37 -8.95
CA ASP A 585 -77.79 28.61 -8.49
C ASP A 585 -78.39 29.56 -9.55
N CYS A 586 -79.52 29.13 -10.10
CA CYS A 586 -80.51 29.96 -10.80
C CYS A 586 -81.55 30.57 -9.82
N VAL A 587 -81.61 31.90 -9.72
CA VAL A 587 -82.35 32.63 -8.64
C VAL A 587 -83.86 32.78 -8.88
N HIS A 588 -84.40 32.36 -10.04
CA HIS A 588 -85.80 32.67 -10.41
C HIS A 588 -86.63 31.54 -11.07
N GLY A 589 -86.21 30.28 -11.02
CA GLY A 589 -86.98 29.19 -11.60
C GLY A 589 -86.59 27.81 -11.06
N THR A 590 -87.59 26.93 -10.90
CA THR A 590 -87.40 25.55 -10.44
C THR A 590 -87.00 24.64 -11.60
N CYS A 591 -85.87 23.95 -11.46
CA CYS A 591 -85.40 22.93 -12.40
C CYS A 591 -86.01 21.56 -12.04
N GLU A 592 -86.58 20.86 -13.03
CA GLU A 592 -87.27 19.58 -12.85
C GLU A 592 -86.29 18.40 -13.05
N ARG A 593 -86.21 17.52 -12.05
CA ARG A 593 -85.03 16.67 -11.84
C ARG A 593 -84.91 15.46 -12.79
N GLU A 594 -85.96 15.10 -13.52
CA GLU A 594 -85.97 13.90 -14.38
C GLU A 594 -85.71 14.19 -15.87
N THR A 595 -85.97 15.41 -16.36
CA THR A 595 -85.90 15.74 -17.80
C THR A 595 -84.72 16.64 -18.18
N ARG A 596 -84.11 17.34 -17.21
CA ARG A 596 -82.98 18.27 -17.41
C ARG A 596 -83.21 19.37 -18.46
N TYR A 597 -84.42 19.90 -18.57
CA TYR A 597 -84.71 21.15 -19.29
C TYR A 597 -85.46 22.13 -18.39
N VAL A 598 -85.21 23.43 -18.56
CA VAL A 598 -85.91 24.52 -17.86
C VAL A 598 -87.03 25.05 -18.75
N ASN A 599 -88.26 25.10 -18.23
CA ASN A 599 -89.39 25.78 -18.88
C ASN A 599 -89.47 27.22 -18.37
N TYR A 600 -89.32 28.21 -19.26
CA TYR A 600 -89.62 29.62 -18.96
C TYR A 600 -91.04 29.95 -19.43
N HIS A 601 -91.86 30.53 -18.55
CA HIS A 601 -93.05 31.28 -18.97
C HIS A 601 -92.76 32.79 -18.92
N PRO A 602 -93.02 33.54 -20.01
CA PRO A 602 -92.63 34.93 -20.13
C PRO A 602 -93.70 35.92 -19.63
N GLY A 603 -93.22 36.93 -18.89
CA GLY A 603 -93.84 38.26 -18.80
C GLY A 603 -94.87 38.47 -17.69
N PRO A 604 -95.29 39.73 -17.49
CA PRO A 604 -94.41 40.84 -17.14
C PRO A 604 -94.89 41.58 -15.88
N LEU A 605 -93.94 42.32 -15.29
CA LEU A 605 -94.16 43.61 -14.64
C LEU A 605 -95.07 43.62 -13.38
N ARG A 606 -94.44 43.82 -12.21
CA ARG A 606 -94.20 45.15 -11.59
C ARG A 606 -94.37 45.15 -10.07
N TYR A 607 -93.45 45.88 -9.45
CA TYR A 607 -93.61 46.76 -8.26
C TYR A 607 -93.91 46.13 -6.89
N GLN A 608 -92.94 46.22 -5.99
CA GLN A 608 -92.90 47.09 -4.79
C GLN A 608 -91.90 46.47 -3.78
N SER A 609 -90.72 47.06 -3.55
CA SER A 609 -90.41 48.25 -2.73
C SER A 609 -90.26 47.95 -1.24
N SER A 610 -89.30 48.68 -0.63
CA SER A 610 -88.97 48.83 0.80
C SER A 610 -88.46 47.56 1.50
N GLY A 611 -87.19 47.41 1.90
CA GLY A 611 -86.27 48.39 2.50
C GLY A 611 -86.71 48.75 3.94
N PRO A 612 -85.86 49.38 4.78
CA PRO A 612 -84.45 49.09 5.07
C PRO A 612 -84.07 49.22 6.59
N ILE A 613 -82.86 48.76 6.98
CA ILE A 613 -81.98 49.22 8.10
C ILE A 613 -82.49 48.97 9.56
N PRO A 614 -81.69 48.92 10.69
CA PRO A 614 -80.23 49.06 10.95
C PRO A 614 -79.60 47.80 11.61
N LYS A 615 -78.28 47.64 11.84
CA LYS A 615 -77.17 48.52 12.22
C LYS A 615 -75.88 47.99 11.60
#